data_AF-A0A552KTD9-F1
#
_entry.id   AF-A0A552KTD9-F1
#
_cell.length_a   1.000
_cell.length_b   1.000
_cell.length_c   1.000
_cell.angle_alpha   90.00
_cell.angle_beta   90.00
_cell.angle_gamma   90.00
#
_symmetry.space_group_name_H-M   'P 1'
#
loop_
_entity.id
_entity.type
_entity.pdbx_description
1 polymer ?
#
loop_
_entity_poly.entity_id
_entity_poly.type
_entity_poly.pdbx_seq_one_letter_code
_entity_poly.pdbx_strand_id
1 'polypeptide(L)'
;MGVGITYSPELEPLLEQRPELFPVLEIEPQTMWIETGQAPRRYRTLEKVFERLAGLPGKKLVHSVGIPVGGTVRPDRGQLELLRQTINRLGSPWMSEHLSFNATPEFHTGFFLPPLQTLEGVETAVRSIGDLQTALPVPIAVETGVNYLRPRPGEMEDGEFVARVIETANCGLLLDLHNLWANQLNGRQSLEAYLSRLPLDRVWEIHLAGGMKLGGFWLDAHSGEIPAPLFELAKRVIPTLPNLKAIIFEIFPSFIPVVGLDLVREQIERLHELWELRKPGRLSQEISYPVPKTNGGAIGGTAVSPSRWEWLLGSLVIGRSLPDEIARELTADPGVQIINRLIQEFRASMIVSAIRLTSRLMMLAIGPDIFRAILADFWSKAPPHQFSTTEVEAFAEYLRSLDLQLPQLLKVLEFERAVIATLIDGQPRLVRFDIDPFPLLRALAEGHLPDVPSQPGQYEIEITPDGPVAVSGVDLDSTRSTLPFH
;
A
#
# COMPACT_ATOMS: atom_id res chain seq x y z
N MET A 1 17.71 -5.90 16.29
CA MET A 1 16.57 -6.81 16.33
C MET A 1 16.92 -8.05 15.55
N GLY A 2 16.78 -8.05 14.22
CA GLY A 2 17.12 -9.20 13.40
C GLY A 2 16.66 -9.00 11.95
N VAL A 3 16.67 -10.09 11.22
CA VAL A 3 16.08 -10.21 9.89
C VAL A 3 14.57 -10.42 10.01
N GLY A 4 13.81 -9.95 9.03
CA GLY A 4 12.38 -10.16 8.98
C GLY A 4 11.80 -10.11 7.58
N ILE A 5 10.47 -10.13 7.53
CA ILE A 5 9.66 -10.03 6.32
C ILE A 5 8.41 -9.20 6.63
N THR A 6 7.90 -8.47 5.65
CA THR A 6 6.59 -7.84 5.72
C THR A 6 5.51 -8.94 5.75
N TYR A 7 4.66 -8.93 6.76
CA TYR A 7 3.73 -10.02 7.00
C TYR A 7 2.60 -10.06 5.97
N SER A 8 2.28 -11.28 5.52
CA SER A 8 1.02 -11.61 4.86
C SER A 8 0.55 -13.01 5.26
N PRO A 9 -0.75 -13.34 5.17
CA PRO A 9 -1.27 -14.66 5.54
C PRO A 9 -0.64 -15.82 4.75
N GLU A 10 -0.20 -15.59 3.52
CA GLU A 10 0.46 -16.58 2.67
C GLU A 10 1.77 -17.10 3.29
N LEU A 11 2.37 -16.35 4.23
CA LEU A 11 3.59 -16.73 4.94
C LEU A 11 3.34 -17.64 6.15
N GLU A 12 2.10 -17.76 6.63
CA GLU A 12 1.80 -18.54 7.84
C GLU A 12 2.36 -19.97 7.82
N PRO A 13 2.24 -20.75 6.72
CA PRO A 13 2.81 -22.10 6.68
C PRO A 13 4.33 -22.12 6.90
N LEU A 14 5.07 -21.12 6.41
CA LEU A 14 6.51 -21.03 6.60
C LEU A 14 6.87 -20.52 8.01
N LEU A 15 6.10 -19.58 8.55
CA LEU A 15 6.24 -19.09 9.92
C LEU A 15 6.01 -20.19 10.96
N GLU A 16 5.07 -21.10 10.72
CA GLU A 16 4.79 -22.25 11.58
C GLU A 16 5.89 -23.31 11.49
N GLN A 17 6.42 -23.57 10.30
CA GLN A 17 7.46 -24.58 10.09
C GLN A 17 8.85 -24.13 10.55
N ARG A 18 9.20 -22.86 10.34
CA ARG A 18 10.56 -22.30 10.55
C ARG A 18 10.52 -20.95 11.28
N PRO A 19 9.89 -20.84 12.47
CA PRO A 19 9.73 -19.56 13.18
C PRO A 19 11.07 -18.89 13.55
N GLU A 20 12.14 -19.65 13.68
CA GLU A 20 13.48 -19.14 14.00
C GLU A 20 14.10 -18.28 12.90
N LEU A 21 13.63 -18.41 11.66
CA LEU A 21 14.08 -17.58 10.54
C LEU A 21 13.55 -16.15 10.62
N PHE A 22 12.50 -15.91 11.42
CA PHE A 22 11.76 -14.64 11.47
C PHE A 22 11.81 -14.01 12.87
N PRO A 23 12.98 -13.55 13.34
CA PRO A 23 13.07 -12.83 14.61
C PRO A 23 12.33 -11.48 14.57
N VAL A 24 11.98 -10.97 13.38
CA VAL A 24 11.19 -9.77 13.15
C VAL A 24 10.09 -10.06 12.11
N LEU A 25 8.90 -9.51 12.34
CA LEU A 25 7.84 -9.35 11.35
C LEU A 25 7.51 -7.88 11.24
N GLU A 26 7.50 -7.35 10.03
CA GLU A 26 7.02 -6.00 9.78
C GLU A 26 5.53 -6.05 9.44
N ILE A 27 4.75 -5.18 10.08
CA ILE A 27 3.29 -5.16 10.01
C ILE A 27 2.87 -3.83 9.42
N GLU A 28 2.07 -3.90 8.36
CA GLU A 28 1.33 -2.78 7.80
C GLU A 28 -0.03 -2.62 8.48
N PRO A 29 -0.22 -1.65 9.40
CA PRO A 29 -1.44 -1.59 10.21
C PRO A 29 -2.72 -1.43 9.41
N GLN A 30 -2.63 -0.77 8.25
CA GLN A 30 -3.76 -0.50 7.36
C GLN A 30 -4.44 -1.79 6.87
N THR A 31 -3.71 -2.90 6.80
CA THR A 31 -4.29 -4.23 6.44
C THR A 31 -5.29 -4.74 7.48
N MET A 32 -5.24 -4.23 8.71
CA MET A 32 -6.18 -4.57 9.78
C MET A 32 -7.31 -3.57 9.95
N TRP A 33 -7.33 -2.48 9.18
CA TRP A 33 -8.28 -1.41 9.38
C TRP A 33 -9.46 -1.50 8.42
N ILE A 34 -10.61 -1.02 8.89
CA ILE A 34 -11.81 -0.85 8.09
C ILE A 34 -12.29 0.57 8.24
N GLU A 35 -12.63 1.21 7.12
CA GLU A 35 -13.34 2.50 7.13
C GLU A 35 -14.85 2.25 7.35
N THR A 36 -15.38 2.74 8.46
CA THR A 36 -16.77 2.52 8.90
C THR A 36 -17.70 3.71 8.61
N GLY A 37 -17.23 4.74 7.91
CA GLY A 37 -18.01 5.93 7.56
C GLY A 37 -17.75 7.14 8.47
N GLN A 38 -18.78 7.92 8.83
CA GLN A 38 -18.59 9.22 9.47
C GLN A 38 -18.11 9.15 10.94
N ALA A 39 -17.50 10.25 11.38
CA ALA A 39 -17.00 10.49 12.73
C ALA A 39 -18.06 10.19 13.83
N PRO A 40 -17.64 9.80 15.05
CA PRO A 40 -16.28 9.88 15.62
C PRO A 40 -15.41 8.64 15.41
N ARG A 41 -15.94 7.54 14.88
CA ARG A 41 -15.20 6.30 14.62
C ARG A 41 -15.17 6.02 13.12
N ARG A 42 -14.39 6.82 12.39
CA ARG A 42 -14.21 6.66 10.94
C ARG A 42 -13.51 5.35 10.58
N TYR A 43 -12.66 4.86 11.48
CA TYR A 43 -11.91 3.62 11.29
C TYR A 43 -12.07 2.72 12.51
N ARG A 44 -11.97 1.40 12.27
CA ARG A 44 -11.84 0.39 13.32
C ARG A 44 -10.81 -0.66 12.96
N THR A 45 -10.22 -1.28 13.98
CA THR A 45 -9.36 -2.45 13.82
C THR A 45 -10.19 -3.73 13.74
N LEU A 46 -9.77 -4.66 12.90
CA LEU A 46 -10.21 -6.05 12.88
C LEU A 46 -9.54 -6.81 14.02
N GLU A 47 -10.19 -6.85 15.19
CA GLU A 47 -9.60 -7.43 16.42
C GLU A 47 -9.12 -8.87 16.27
N LYS A 48 -9.86 -9.73 15.55
CA LYS A 48 -9.43 -11.12 15.28
C LYS A 48 -8.12 -11.18 14.49
N VAL A 49 -7.96 -10.32 13.49
CA VAL A 49 -6.73 -10.23 12.69
C VAL A 49 -5.59 -9.72 13.57
N PHE A 50 -5.85 -8.68 14.36
CA PHE A 50 -4.88 -8.15 15.31
C PHE A 50 -4.38 -9.22 16.29
N GLU A 51 -5.29 -9.97 16.92
CA GLU A 51 -4.97 -11.04 17.87
C GLU A 51 -4.10 -12.12 17.22
N ARG A 52 -4.43 -12.52 15.98
CA ARG A 52 -3.60 -13.45 15.20
C ARG A 52 -2.20 -12.90 15.01
N LEU A 53 -2.04 -11.66 14.54
CA LEU A 53 -0.73 -11.02 14.33
C LEU A 53 0.09 -10.88 15.61
N ALA A 54 -0.55 -10.50 16.71
CA ALA A 54 0.11 -10.39 18.00
C ALA A 54 0.67 -11.73 18.47
N GLY A 55 -0.04 -12.83 18.16
CA GLY A 55 0.35 -14.20 18.49
C GLY A 55 1.43 -14.82 17.59
N LEU A 56 1.75 -14.22 16.44
CA LEU A 56 2.81 -14.71 15.55
C LEU A 56 4.20 -14.64 16.21
N PRO A 57 5.18 -15.44 15.74
CA PRO A 57 6.56 -15.38 16.25
C PRO A 57 7.23 -14.03 15.98
N GLY A 58 8.39 -13.82 16.59
CA GLY A 58 9.22 -12.63 16.34
C GLY A 58 8.71 -11.34 16.97
N LYS A 59 9.56 -10.31 16.91
CA LYS A 59 9.22 -8.93 17.29
C LYS A 59 8.46 -8.26 16.15
N LYS A 60 7.57 -7.34 16.49
CA LYS A 60 6.75 -6.65 15.50
C LYS A 60 7.34 -5.28 15.25
N LEU A 61 7.57 -4.97 13.98
CA LEU A 61 7.80 -3.62 13.50
C LEU A 61 6.53 -3.10 12.85
N VAL A 62 6.30 -1.80 13.00
CA VAL A 62 5.16 -1.12 12.39
C VAL A 62 5.70 -0.25 11.27
N HIS A 63 5.35 -0.60 10.05
CA HIS A 63 5.56 0.21 8.86
C HIS A 63 4.20 0.64 8.34
N SER A 64 3.92 1.94 8.37
CA SER A 64 2.64 2.48 7.95
C SER A 64 2.69 2.82 6.46
N VAL A 65 1.59 2.52 5.77
CA VAL A 65 1.38 2.81 4.33
C VAL A 65 0.14 3.68 4.10
N GLY A 66 -0.24 4.48 5.10
CA GLY A 66 -1.52 5.20 5.10
C GLY A 66 -1.44 6.70 5.28
N ILE A 67 -0.38 7.22 5.90
CA ILE A 67 -0.28 8.63 6.29
C ILE A 67 1.09 9.23 5.92
N PRO A 68 1.44 9.22 4.61
CA PRO A 68 2.78 9.58 4.19
C PRO A 68 3.11 11.04 4.54
N VAL A 69 4.38 11.31 4.83
CA VAL A 69 4.82 12.53 5.53
C VAL A 69 5.49 13.56 4.64
N GLY A 70 5.45 13.41 3.32
CA GLY A 70 6.03 14.35 2.36
C GLY A 70 5.07 15.45 1.88
N GLY A 71 3.78 15.36 2.20
CA GLY A 71 2.74 16.27 1.68
C GLY A 71 2.18 17.30 2.67
N THR A 72 1.34 18.20 2.16
CA THR A 72 0.65 19.24 2.94
C THR A 72 -0.59 18.74 3.69
N VAL A 73 -1.19 17.65 3.25
CA VAL A 73 -2.34 17.02 3.92
C VAL A 73 -1.91 16.42 5.26
N ARG A 74 -2.61 16.77 6.34
CA ARG A 74 -2.29 16.28 7.69
C ARG A 74 -2.94 14.93 7.98
N PRO A 75 -2.31 14.07 8.80
CA PRO A 75 -2.88 12.77 9.16
C PRO A 75 -4.27 12.87 9.80
N ASP A 76 -5.16 11.95 9.45
CA ASP A 76 -6.47 11.83 10.07
C ASP A 76 -6.33 11.36 11.54
N ARG A 77 -7.00 12.06 12.47
CA ARG A 77 -6.92 11.76 13.91
C ARG A 77 -7.35 10.33 14.25
N GLY A 78 -8.31 9.77 13.53
CA GLY A 78 -8.76 8.38 13.71
C GLY A 78 -7.67 7.38 13.32
N GLN A 79 -6.94 7.63 12.22
CA GLN A 79 -5.81 6.78 11.82
C GLN A 79 -4.66 6.87 12.82
N LEU A 80 -4.34 8.08 13.32
CA LEU A 80 -3.33 8.27 14.37
C LEU A 80 -3.65 7.49 15.65
N GLU A 81 -4.92 7.47 16.06
CA GLU A 81 -5.35 6.70 17.22
C GLU A 81 -5.20 5.19 17.01
N LEU A 82 -5.57 4.66 15.83
CA LEU A 82 -5.37 3.25 15.50
C LEU A 82 -3.88 2.87 15.42
N LEU A 83 -3.02 3.75 14.91
CA LEU A 83 -1.56 3.55 14.93
C LEU A 83 -1.03 3.52 16.36
N ARG A 84 -1.42 4.48 17.20
CA ARG A 84 -1.02 4.52 18.61
C ARG A 84 -1.43 3.24 19.34
N GLN A 85 -2.65 2.74 19.09
CA GLN A 85 -3.10 1.45 19.63
C GLN A 85 -2.26 0.29 19.11
N THR A 86 -2.01 0.24 17.81
CA THR A 86 -1.22 -0.82 17.16
C THR A 86 0.20 -0.87 17.70
N ILE A 87 0.89 0.27 17.76
CA ILE A 87 2.25 0.40 18.29
C ILE A 87 2.33 -0.09 19.74
N ASN A 88 1.41 0.35 20.60
CA ASN A 88 1.40 -0.05 22.01
C ASN A 88 1.14 -1.56 22.19
N ARG A 89 0.19 -2.11 21.43
CA ARG A 89 -0.22 -3.52 21.56
C ARG A 89 0.80 -4.48 20.93
N LEU A 90 1.43 -4.11 19.82
CA LEU A 90 2.47 -4.91 19.16
C LEU A 90 3.86 -4.68 19.76
N GLY A 91 4.05 -3.64 20.56
CA GLY A 91 5.32 -3.32 21.20
C GLY A 91 6.40 -2.87 20.22
N SER A 92 6.01 -2.21 19.12
CA SER A 92 6.97 -1.77 18.11
C SER A 92 7.89 -0.69 18.68
N PRO A 93 9.24 -0.81 18.57
CA PRO A 93 10.19 0.16 19.11
C PRO A 93 10.28 1.48 18.31
N TRP A 94 9.83 1.50 17.05
CA TRP A 94 9.68 2.68 16.22
C TRP A 94 8.50 2.47 15.26
N MET A 95 8.15 3.51 14.51
CA MET A 95 7.22 3.42 13.40
C MET A 95 7.88 4.05 12.17
N SER A 96 7.82 3.38 11.02
CA SER A 96 8.26 3.91 9.72
C SER A 96 7.07 4.30 8.85
N GLU A 97 7.26 5.28 7.96
CA GLU A 97 6.25 5.75 7.01
C GLU A 97 6.94 6.42 5.81
N HIS A 98 6.24 6.49 4.67
CA HIS A 98 6.77 7.00 3.42
C HIS A 98 6.95 8.52 3.43
N LEU A 99 8.13 9.00 3.03
CA LEU A 99 8.42 10.39 2.66
C LEU A 99 7.86 10.67 1.27
N SER A 100 6.54 10.70 1.19
CA SER A 100 5.76 10.88 -0.04
C SER A 100 4.47 11.63 0.28
N PHE A 101 3.67 11.92 -0.74
CA PHE A 101 2.27 12.31 -0.53
C PHE A 101 1.38 11.41 -1.38
N ASN A 102 0.18 11.13 -0.90
CA ASN A 102 -0.78 10.33 -1.66
C ASN A 102 -2.17 10.98 -1.72
N ALA A 103 -2.31 12.22 -1.24
CA ALA A 103 -3.56 12.95 -1.20
C ALA A 103 -3.34 14.45 -1.33
N THR A 104 -4.42 15.12 -1.75
CA THR A 104 -4.63 16.57 -1.73
C THR A 104 -5.82 16.85 -0.81
N PRO A 105 -6.11 18.11 -0.45
CA PRO A 105 -7.34 18.45 0.25
C PRO A 105 -8.62 17.97 -0.45
N GLU A 106 -8.58 17.80 -1.78
CA GLU A 106 -9.75 17.49 -2.61
C GLU A 106 -9.87 16.00 -2.99
N PHE A 107 -8.77 15.25 -3.08
CA PHE A 107 -8.79 13.85 -3.54
C PHE A 107 -7.53 13.06 -3.18
N HIS A 108 -7.66 11.73 -3.10
CA HIS A 108 -6.50 10.83 -3.08
C HIS A 108 -5.95 10.60 -4.48
N THR A 109 -4.63 10.42 -4.56
CA THR A 109 -3.90 10.23 -5.82
C THR A 109 -3.80 8.76 -6.22
N GLY A 110 -4.07 7.82 -5.30
CA GLY A 110 -4.03 6.38 -5.53
C GLY A 110 -2.62 5.78 -5.58
N PHE A 111 -1.57 6.56 -5.31
CA PHE A 111 -0.18 6.12 -5.29
C PHE A 111 0.67 7.03 -4.39
N PHE A 112 1.85 6.56 -3.95
CA PHE A 112 2.81 7.43 -3.27
C PHE A 112 3.59 8.27 -4.28
N LEU A 113 3.46 9.59 -4.19
CA LEU A 113 4.08 10.53 -5.09
C LEU A 113 5.22 11.28 -4.39
N PRO A 114 6.28 11.63 -5.14
CA PRO A 114 7.44 12.30 -4.57
C PRO A 114 7.08 13.71 -4.06
N PRO A 115 7.52 14.10 -2.86
CA PRO A 115 7.33 15.45 -2.37
C PRO A 115 8.06 16.45 -3.28
N LEU A 116 7.69 17.73 -3.17
CA LEU A 116 8.45 18.77 -3.87
C LEU A 116 9.84 18.90 -3.22
N GLN A 117 10.91 18.58 -3.95
CA GLN A 117 12.27 18.57 -3.39
C GLN A 117 12.89 19.98 -3.35
N THR A 118 12.31 20.86 -2.54
CA THR A 118 12.76 22.24 -2.25
C THR A 118 12.84 22.49 -0.74
N LEU A 119 13.32 23.65 -0.30
CA LEU A 119 13.33 24.01 1.12
C LEU A 119 11.92 24.05 1.72
N GLU A 120 10.94 24.57 0.98
CA GLU A 120 9.53 24.57 1.41
C GLU A 120 8.97 23.14 1.54
N GLY A 121 9.43 22.22 0.68
CA GLY A 121 9.11 20.80 0.77
C GLY A 121 9.75 20.12 1.98
N VAL A 122 11.02 20.44 2.29
CA VAL A 122 11.68 19.99 3.52
C VAL A 122 10.88 20.44 4.74
N GLU A 123 10.51 21.72 4.80
CA GLU A 123 9.71 22.25 5.90
C GLU A 123 8.33 21.59 6.00
N THR A 124 7.72 21.25 4.86
CA THR A 124 6.43 20.54 4.82
C THR A 124 6.57 19.14 5.41
N ALA A 125 7.60 18.41 5.00
CA ALA A 125 7.87 17.09 5.53
C ALA A 125 8.20 17.11 7.02
N VAL A 126 9.08 18.02 7.45
CA VAL A 126 9.44 18.20 8.87
C VAL A 126 8.19 18.48 9.72
N ARG A 127 7.27 19.34 9.24
CA ARG A 127 6.01 19.57 9.95
C ARG A 127 5.18 18.30 10.05
N SER A 128 5.05 17.52 8.97
CA SER A 128 4.23 16.30 8.97
C SER A 128 4.82 15.20 9.87
N ILE A 129 6.15 15.03 9.86
CA ILE A 129 6.87 14.15 10.78
C ILE A 129 6.67 14.60 12.24
N GLY A 130 6.72 15.91 12.49
CA GLY A 130 6.49 16.48 13.82
C GLY A 130 5.09 16.17 14.39
N ASP A 131 4.06 16.10 13.55
CA ASP A 131 2.71 15.68 13.97
C ASP A 131 2.70 14.21 14.40
N LEU A 132 3.39 13.33 13.64
CA LEU A 132 3.52 11.93 14.02
C LEU A 132 4.30 11.76 15.33
N GLN A 133 5.43 12.45 15.47
CA GLN A 133 6.23 12.42 16.69
C GLN A 133 5.47 12.93 17.92
N THR A 134 4.56 13.89 17.73
CA THR A 134 3.71 14.41 18.81
C THR A 134 2.59 13.44 19.17
N ALA A 135 2.02 12.74 18.18
CA ALA A 135 0.85 11.88 18.36
C ALA A 135 1.20 10.44 18.79
N LEU A 136 2.36 9.93 18.38
CA LEU A 136 2.74 8.52 18.53
C LEU A 136 3.74 8.31 19.68
N PRO A 137 3.70 7.16 20.38
CA PRO A 137 4.45 6.95 21.61
C PRO A 137 5.90 6.48 21.37
N VAL A 138 6.37 6.48 20.13
CA VAL A 138 7.65 5.91 19.71
C VAL A 138 8.33 6.82 18.68
N PRO A 139 9.66 6.71 18.51
CA PRO A 139 10.38 7.43 17.46
C PRO A 139 9.87 7.08 16.07
N ILE A 140 9.94 8.05 15.16
CA ILE A 140 9.54 7.91 13.76
C ILE A 140 10.78 7.70 12.90
N ALA A 141 10.69 6.80 11.93
CA ALA A 141 11.59 6.70 10.79
C ALA A 141 10.83 7.04 9.50
N VAL A 142 11.54 7.52 8.48
CA VAL A 142 10.94 7.75 7.17
C VAL A 142 11.58 6.88 6.11
N GLU A 143 10.83 6.56 5.07
CA GLU A 143 11.27 5.78 3.92
C GLU A 143 11.19 6.61 2.64
N THR A 144 12.11 6.42 1.70
CA THR A 144 12.02 7.01 0.36
C THR A 144 11.48 5.99 -0.64
N GLY A 145 10.32 6.26 -1.23
CA GLY A 145 9.74 5.42 -2.28
C GLY A 145 10.40 5.60 -3.65
N VAL A 146 9.94 4.83 -4.65
CA VAL A 146 10.37 5.01 -6.05
C VAL A 146 9.78 6.28 -6.64
N ASN A 147 10.65 7.15 -7.16
CA ASN A 147 10.31 8.32 -7.92
C ASN A 147 10.50 8.05 -9.42
N TYR A 148 9.38 7.86 -10.12
CA TYR A 148 9.36 7.61 -11.56
C TYR A 148 9.54 8.87 -12.41
N LEU A 149 9.51 10.07 -11.81
CA LEU A 149 9.76 11.32 -12.53
C LEU A 149 11.25 11.52 -12.78
N ARG A 150 11.59 12.22 -13.86
CA ARG A 150 12.95 12.66 -14.11
C ARG A 150 13.35 13.79 -13.16
N PRO A 151 14.64 13.94 -12.82
CA PRO A 151 15.11 15.11 -12.09
C PRO A 151 14.81 16.39 -12.86
N ARG A 152 14.27 17.40 -12.17
CA ARG A 152 13.87 18.68 -12.75
C ARG A 152 14.90 19.78 -12.45
N PRO A 153 15.03 20.80 -13.32
CA PRO A 153 15.86 21.96 -13.01
C PRO A 153 15.41 22.65 -11.72
N GLY A 154 16.36 22.92 -10.82
CA GLY A 154 16.11 23.58 -9.54
C GLY A 154 15.64 22.66 -8.41
N GLU A 155 15.49 21.36 -8.69
CA GLU A 155 15.23 20.32 -7.69
C GLU A 155 16.49 20.05 -6.85
N MET A 156 16.35 19.86 -5.53
CA MET A 156 17.43 19.33 -4.70
C MET A 156 17.77 17.90 -5.10
N GLU A 157 19.04 17.52 -5.00
CA GLU A 157 19.43 16.10 -5.10
C GLU A 157 18.67 15.25 -4.07
N ASP A 158 18.19 14.08 -4.49
CA ASP A 158 17.36 13.18 -3.67
C ASP A 158 17.98 12.92 -2.28
N GLY A 159 19.27 12.60 -2.23
CA GLY A 159 19.99 12.35 -0.98
C GLY A 159 20.17 13.60 -0.12
N GLU A 160 20.31 14.79 -0.72
CA GLU A 160 20.36 16.04 0.03
C GLU A 160 19.00 16.38 0.64
N PHE A 161 17.91 16.21 -0.13
CA PHE A 161 16.55 16.43 0.36
C PHE A 161 16.25 15.56 1.58
N VAL A 162 16.53 14.25 1.47
CA VAL A 162 16.28 13.29 2.55
C VAL A 162 17.16 13.58 3.77
N ALA A 163 18.45 13.85 3.58
CA ALA A 163 19.35 14.22 4.67
C ALA A 163 18.82 15.45 5.44
N ARG A 164 18.42 16.52 4.73
CA ARG A 164 17.86 17.72 5.35
C ARG A 164 16.59 17.44 6.13
N VAL A 165 15.68 16.61 5.60
CA VAL A 165 14.44 16.22 6.29
C VAL A 165 14.76 15.48 7.59
N ILE A 166 15.56 14.41 7.54
CA ILE A 166 15.78 13.56 8.72
C ILE A 166 16.62 14.22 9.81
N GLU A 167 17.55 15.10 9.43
CA GLU A 167 18.32 15.91 10.38
C GLU A 167 17.44 16.97 11.05
N THR A 168 16.63 17.69 10.28
CA THR A 168 15.79 18.78 10.80
C THR A 168 14.62 18.25 11.64
N ALA A 169 13.98 17.16 11.21
CA ALA A 169 12.90 16.50 11.95
C ALA A 169 13.42 15.61 13.11
N ASN A 170 14.73 15.42 13.20
CA ASN A 170 15.37 14.51 14.14
C ASN A 170 14.71 13.11 14.18
N CYS A 171 14.50 12.51 13.00
CA CYS A 171 13.90 11.19 12.86
C CYS A 171 14.91 10.13 12.35
N GLY A 172 14.52 8.86 12.40
CA GLY A 172 15.26 7.76 11.80
C GLY A 172 15.06 7.65 10.29
N LEU A 173 15.83 6.79 9.66
CA LEU A 173 15.70 6.44 8.25
C LEU A 173 15.49 4.93 8.12
N LEU A 174 14.43 4.56 7.41
CA LEU A 174 14.29 3.25 6.78
C LEU A 174 14.88 3.39 5.38
N LEU A 175 16.01 2.73 5.16
CA LEU A 175 16.76 2.79 3.91
C LEU A 175 16.34 1.61 3.04
N ASP A 176 15.28 1.78 2.26
CA ASP A 176 14.95 0.78 1.25
C ASP A 176 15.97 0.83 0.10
N LEU A 177 16.80 -0.21 0.03
CA LEU A 177 17.81 -0.33 -1.02
C LEU A 177 17.18 -0.71 -2.35
N HIS A 178 16.01 -1.36 -2.35
CA HIS A 178 15.26 -1.64 -3.58
C HIS A 178 14.82 -0.34 -4.23
N ASN A 179 14.10 0.51 -3.51
CA ASN A 179 13.59 1.78 -4.03
C ASN A 179 14.71 2.70 -4.53
N LEU A 180 15.83 2.79 -3.82
CA LEU A 180 16.98 3.60 -4.28
C LEU A 180 17.66 3.03 -5.53
N TRP A 181 17.73 1.70 -5.64
CA TRP A 181 18.28 1.06 -6.83
C TRP A 181 17.34 1.23 -8.04
N ALA A 182 16.02 1.12 -7.83
CA ALA A 182 15.01 1.43 -8.83
C ALA A 182 15.11 2.89 -9.30
N ASN A 183 15.26 3.84 -8.37
CA ASN A 183 15.46 5.26 -8.68
C ASN A 183 16.69 5.49 -9.57
N GLN A 184 17.83 4.87 -9.23
CA GLN A 184 19.02 4.92 -10.08
C GLN A 184 18.75 4.36 -11.48
N LEU A 185 18.09 3.19 -11.59
CA LEU A 185 17.76 2.59 -12.88
C LEU A 185 16.77 3.42 -13.70
N ASN A 186 15.89 4.16 -13.02
CA ASN A 186 14.94 5.08 -13.61
C ASN A 186 15.59 6.44 -13.96
N GLY A 187 16.90 6.57 -13.78
CA GLY A 187 17.70 7.73 -14.18
C GLY A 187 17.67 8.90 -13.20
N ARG A 188 17.42 8.61 -11.93
CA ARG A 188 17.63 9.55 -10.82
C ARG A 188 19.04 9.41 -10.25
N GLN A 189 19.29 9.99 -9.07
CA GLN A 189 20.61 10.02 -8.44
C GLN A 189 21.16 8.60 -8.26
N SER A 190 22.45 8.41 -8.54
CA SER A 190 23.10 7.12 -8.26
C SER A 190 23.08 6.82 -6.77
N LEU A 191 22.90 5.56 -6.41
CA LEU A 191 22.81 5.12 -5.02
C LEU A 191 24.07 5.50 -4.21
N GLU A 192 25.26 5.42 -4.80
CA GLU A 192 26.51 5.87 -4.16
C GLU A 192 26.48 7.36 -3.81
N ALA A 193 26.11 8.22 -4.76
CA ALA A 193 25.96 9.65 -4.52
C ALA A 193 24.88 9.95 -3.47
N TYR A 194 23.75 9.25 -3.53
CA TYR A 194 22.67 9.38 -2.55
C TYR A 194 23.16 9.07 -1.13
N LEU A 195 23.77 7.89 -0.92
CA LEU A 195 24.31 7.48 0.38
C LEU A 195 25.39 8.43 0.91
N SER A 196 26.19 9.02 0.02
CA SER A 196 27.24 9.98 0.41
C SER A 196 26.70 11.25 1.07
N ARG A 197 25.41 11.56 0.91
CA ARG A 197 24.74 12.71 1.52
C ARG A 197 24.13 12.40 2.88
N LEU A 198 23.92 11.12 3.21
CA LEU A 198 23.12 10.74 4.36
C LEU A 198 23.93 10.65 5.67
N PRO A 199 23.33 11.05 6.81
CA PRO A 199 23.81 10.66 8.13
C PRO A 199 23.50 9.16 8.37
N LEU A 200 24.43 8.28 8.01
CA LEU A 200 24.25 6.82 8.05
C LEU A 200 23.96 6.24 9.44
N ASP A 201 24.28 6.97 10.50
CA ASP A 201 23.93 6.64 11.88
C ASP A 201 22.43 6.81 12.18
N ARG A 202 21.65 7.48 11.31
CA ARG A 202 20.19 7.54 11.39
C ARG A 202 19.48 6.35 10.73
N VAL A 203 20.20 5.50 9.99
CA VAL A 203 19.62 4.33 9.34
C VAL A 203 19.33 3.25 10.39
N TRP A 204 18.05 2.99 10.65
CA TRP A 204 17.60 2.00 11.63
C TRP A 204 17.15 0.70 10.99
N GLU A 205 16.76 0.75 9.73
CA GLU A 205 16.10 -0.33 9.03
C GLU A 205 16.51 -0.31 7.56
N ILE A 206 16.62 -1.50 6.97
CA ILE A 206 16.79 -1.68 5.53
C ILE A 206 15.64 -2.53 5.03
N HIS A 207 15.10 -2.13 3.89
CA HIS A 207 14.28 -3.00 3.07
C HIS A 207 15.07 -3.48 1.85
N LEU A 208 14.74 -4.68 1.41
CA LEU A 208 15.26 -5.32 0.22
C LEU A 208 14.12 -6.10 -0.44
N ALA A 209 13.96 -5.92 -1.74
CA ALA A 209 12.91 -6.58 -2.49
C ALA A 209 13.37 -7.01 -3.88
N GLY A 210 12.62 -7.93 -4.47
CA GLY A 210 12.65 -8.20 -5.91
C GLY A 210 11.92 -7.12 -6.71
N GLY A 211 12.03 -7.11 -8.03
CA GLY A 211 11.29 -6.17 -8.88
C GLY A 211 11.26 -6.58 -10.34
N MET A 212 10.63 -5.77 -11.17
CA MET A 212 10.48 -6.06 -12.59
C MET A 212 10.53 -4.82 -13.47
N LYS A 213 10.73 -5.03 -14.78
CA LYS A 213 10.71 -3.95 -15.76
C LYS A 213 9.34 -3.82 -16.41
N LEU A 214 8.83 -2.59 -16.51
CA LEU A 214 7.64 -2.27 -17.29
C LEU A 214 7.81 -0.91 -17.97
N GLY A 215 7.53 -0.84 -19.27
CA GLY A 215 7.51 0.44 -19.99
C GLY A 215 8.84 1.22 -19.97
N GLY A 216 9.98 0.53 -19.81
CA GLY A 216 11.30 1.16 -19.69
C GLY A 216 11.68 1.60 -18.27
N PHE A 217 10.81 1.38 -17.28
CA PHE A 217 11.07 1.63 -15.86
C PHE A 217 11.36 0.33 -15.12
N TRP A 218 12.20 0.42 -14.09
CA TRP A 218 12.24 -0.57 -13.02
C TRP A 218 11.18 -0.21 -11.98
N LEU A 219 10.29 -1.16 -11.71
CA LEU A 219 9.16 -0.96 -10.82
C LEU A 219 9.45 -1.42 -9.40
N ASP A 220 8.89 -0.67 -8.47
CA ASP A 220 8.55 -1.08 -7.11
C ASP A 220 7.43 -2.14 -7.15
N ALA A 221 7.80 -3.35 -7.58
CA ALA A 221 6.87 -4.45 -7.77
C ALA A 221 6.99 -5.52 -6.68
N HIS A 222 7.99 -5.41 -5.81
CA HIS A 222 8.31 -6.35 -4.73
C HIS A 222 8.09 -7.80 -5.16
N SER A 223 8.69 -8.14 -6.30
CA SER A 223 8.37 -9.34 -7.06
C SER A 223 9.58 -10.26 -7.16
N GLY A 224 9.45 -11.49 -6.66
CA GLY A 224 10.49 -12.51 -6.79
C GLY A 224 11.71 -12.26 -5.92
N GLU A 225 12.86 -12.74 -6.39
CA GLU A 225 14.11 -12.70 -5.65
C GLU A 225 14.81 -11.34 -5.67
N ILE A 226 15.64 -11.09 -4.66
CA ILE A 226 16.49 -9.90 -4.61
C ILE A 226 17.53 -9.99 -5.73
N PRO A 227 17.60 -9.02 -6.66
CA PRO A 227 18.56 -9.04 -7.76
C PRO A 227 20.00 -9.16 -7.24
N ALA A 228 20.80 -10.02 -7.86
CA ALA A 228 22.20 -10.23 -7.44
C ALA A 228 23.02 -8.92 -7.34
N PRO A 229 22.91 -7.94 -8.28
CA PRO A 229 23.61 -6.66 -8.15
C PRO A 229 23.18 -5.85 -6.91
N LEU A 230 21.89 -5.91 -6.55
CA LEU A 230 21.35 -5.24 -5.36
C LEU A 230 21.85 -5.93 -4.09
N PHE A 231 21.89 -7.25 -4.06
CA PHE A 231 22.44 -8.00 -2.93
C PHE A 231 23.92 -7.70 -2.68
N GLU A 232 24.74 -7.66 -3.74
CA GLU A 232 26.16 -7.28 -3.64
C GLU A 232 26.36 -5.83 -3.20
N LEU A 233 25.41 -4.94 -3.54
CA LEU A 233 25.39 -3.58 -3.03
C LEU A 233 25.08 -3.56 -1.54
N ALA A 234 24.08 -4.30 -1.08
CA ALA A 234 23.74 -4.41 0.33
C ALA A 234 24.93 -4.90 1.18
N LYS A 235 25.71 -5.88 0.69
CA LYS A 235 26.95 -6.34 1.34
C LYS A 235 27.97 -5.22 1.60
N ARG A 236 28.03 -4.22 0.72
CA ARG A 236 28.95 -3.07 0.87
C ARG A 236 28.41 -2.01 1.81
N VAL A 237 27.09 -1.79 1.81
CA VAL A 237 26.42 -0.74 2.61
C VAL A 237 26.26 -1.16 4.07
N ILE A 238 25.81 -2.37 4.34
CA ILE A 238 25.46 -2.81 5.70
C ILE A 238 26.58 -2.61 6.75
N PRO A 239 27.87 -2.89 6.45
CA PRO A 239 28.96 -2.65 7.40
C PRO A 239 29.18 -1.18 7.79
N THR A 240 28.60 -0.22 7.05
CA THR A 240 28.74 1.22 7.31
C THR A 240 27.59 1.79 8.14
N LEU A 241 26.61 0.96 8.54
CA LEU A 241 25.40 1.40 9.25
C LEU A 241 25.49 1.03 10.75
N PRO A 242 25.98 1.94 11.62
CA PRO A 242 26.28 1.60 13.01
C PRO A 242 25.03 1.33 13.86
N ASN A 243 23.87 1.86 13.46
CA ASN A 243 22.62 1.80 14.19
C ASN A 243 21.55 0.95 13.49
N LEU A 244 21.93 0.10 12.53
CA LEU A 244 21.01 -0.78 11.83
C LEU A 244 20.43 -1.82 12.79
N LYS A 245 19.10 -1.83 12.93
CA LYS A 245 18.33 -2.67 13.87
C LYS A 245 17.49 -3.74 13.18
N ALA A 246 17.14 -3.61 11.90
CA ALA A 246 16.40 -4.61 11.14
C ALA A 246 16.79 -4.64 9.65
N ILE A 247 16.68 -5.81 9.02
CA ILE A 247 16.72 -5.97 7.56
C ILE A 247 15.47 -6.77 7.19
N ILE A 248 14.58 -6.17 6.42
CA ILE A 248 13.30 -6.75 6.03
C ILE A 248 13.36 -7.13 4.55
N PHE A 249 12.90 -8.33 4.24
CA PHE A 249 12.59 -8.72 2.87
C PHE A 249 11.15 -8.33 2.56
N GLU A 250 10.91 -7.73 1.41
CA GLU A 250 9.57 -7.38 0.97
C GLU A 250 9.18 -8.16 -0.28
N ILE A 251 7.96 -8.67 -0.27
CA ILE A 251 7.35 -9.34 -1.40
C ILE A 251 5.84 -9.10 -1.35
N PHE A 252 5.23 -8.70 -2.47
CA PHE A 252 3.76 -8.58 -2.47
C PHE A 252 3.10 -9.96 -2.30
N PRO A 253 2.02 -10.05 -1.49
CA PRO A 253 1.33 -11.30 -1.19
C PRO A 253 0.96 -12.12 -2.45
N SER A 254 0.56 -11.43 -3.52
CA SER A 254 0.17 -12.04 -4.79
C SER A 254 1.29 -12.80 -5.51
N PHE A 255 2.56 -12.50 -5.21
CA PHE A 255 3.70 -13.21 -5.78
C PHE A 255 4.09 -14.45 -4.99
N ILE A 256 3.75 -14.55 -3.70
CA ILE A 256 4.15 -15.69 -2.84
C ILE A 256 3.66 -17.03 -3.42
N PRO A 257 2.39 -17.19 -3.86
CA PRO A 257 1.94 -18.43 -4.49
C PRO A 257 2.63 -18.74 -5.83
N VAL A 258 3.13 -17.71 -6.53
CA VAL A 258 3.79 -17.85 -7.84
C VAL A 258 5.24 -18.29 -7.67
N VAL A 259 5.95 -17.70 -6.72
CA VAL A 259 7.38 -17.96 -6.51
C VAL A 259 7.64 -19.11 -5.55
N GLY A 260 6.67 -19.44 -4.70
CA GLY A 260 6.74 -20.50 -3.70
C GLY A 260 7.44 -20.08 -2.41
N LEU A 261 7.08 -20.76 -1.33
CA LEU A 261 7.65 -20.52 0.01
C LEU A 261 9.12 -20.89 0.10
N ASP A 262 9.61 -21.78 -0.75
CA ASP A 262 11.03 -22.14 -0.80
C ASP A 262 11.89 -20.94 -1.21
N LEU A 263 11.47 -20.15 -2.20
CA LEU A 263 12.18 -18.94 -2.58
C LEU A 263 12.20 -17.93 -1.43
N VAL A 264 11.05 -17.74 -0.76
CA VAL A 264 10.94 -16.82 0.38
C VAL A 264 11.91 -17.25 1.49
N ARG A 265 11.93 -18.54 1.84
CA ARG A 265 12.87 -19.12 2.82
C ARG A 265 14.32 -18.82 2.43
N GLU A 266 14.69 -19.06 1.17
CA GLU A 266 16.05 -18.80 0.66
C GLU A 266 16.44 -17.32 0.75
N GLN A 267 15.52 -16.38 0.42
CA GLN A 267 15.81 -14.95 0.55
C GLN A 267 16.03 -14.56 2.02
N ILE A 268 15.24 -15.09 2.95
CA ILE A 268 15.40 -14.82 4.39
C ILE A 268 16.74 -15.37 4.91
N GLU A 269 17.11 -16.59 4.51
CA GLU A 269 18.42 -17.19 4.85
C GLU A 269 19.57 -16.30 4.32
N ARG A 270 19.47 -15.78 3.10
CA ARG A 270 20.45 -14.84 2.53
C ARG A 270 20.50 -13.50 3.29
N LEU A 271 19.37 -13.01 3.81
CA LEU A 271 19.35 -11.81 4.64
C LEU A 271 20.06 -12.02 5.98
N HIS A 272 20.03 -13.23 6.55
CA HIS A 272 20.84 -13.54 7.74
C HIS A 272 22.34 -13.44 7.44
N GLU A 273 22.80 -13.84 6.24
CA GLU A 273 24.19 -13.62 5.83
C GLU A 273 24.56 -12.13 5.81
N LEU A 274 23.64 -11.28 5.31
CA LEU A 274 23.81 -9.82 5.31
C LEU A 274 23.83 -9.26 6.73
N TRP A 275 22.97 -9.77 7.61
CA TRP A 275 22.86 -9.32 9.00
C TRP A 275 24.15 -9.49 9.80
N GLU A 276 24.91 -10.56 9.53
CA GLU A 276 26.20 -10.84 10.16
C GLU A 276 27.32 -9.88 9.71
N LEU A 277 27.16 -9.16 8.60
CA LEU A 277 28.14 -8.17 8.14
C LEU A 277 28.09 -6.85 8.93
N ARG A 278 27.06 -6.65 9.77
CA ARG A 278 26.92 -5.45 10.58
C ARG A 278 28.06 -5.34 11.58
N LYS A 279 28.55 -4.11 11.79
CA LYS A 279 29.46 -3.83 12.90
C LYS A 279 28.63 -3.56 14.16
N PRO A 280 29.00 -4.13 15.33
CA PRO A 280 28.34 -3.77 16.58
C PRO A 280 28.46 -2.26 16.78
N GLY A 281 27.32 -1.57 16.90
CA GLY A 281 27.31 -0.14 17.19
C GLY A 281 28.02 0.14 18.52
N ARG A 282 28.88 1.16 18.56
CA ARG A 282 29.19 1.81 19.84
C ARG A 282 27.89 2.45 20.32
N LEU A 283 27.53 2.24 21.59
CA LEU A 283 26.41 2.96 22.23
C LEU A 283 26.51 4.43 21.86
N SER A 284 25.63 4.89 20.99
CA SER A 284 25.53 6.30 20.64
C SER A 284 25.13 7.03 21.92
N GLN A 285 26.05 7.86 22.43
CA GLN A 285 25.71 8.95 23.34
C GLN A 285 24.58 9.76 22.70
N GLU A 286 23.77 10.46 23.49
CA GLU A 286 22.79 11.41 22.94
C GLU A 286 23.52 12.43 22.05
N ILE A 287 23.56 12.17 20.73
CA ILE A 287 24.13 13.08 19.77
C ILE A 287 23.05 14.12 19.53
N SER A 288 23.22 15.29 20.14
CA SER A 288 22.50 16.49 19.75
C SER A 288 23.06 16.93 18.40
N TYR A 289 22.27 16.79 17.34
CA TYR A 289 22.66 17.24 16.00
C TYR A 289 22.36 18.74 15.91
N PRO A 290 23.37 19.59 15.71
CA PRO A 290 23.12 21.00 15.44
C PRO A 290 22.32 21.10 14.13
N VAL A 291 21.19 21.81 14.18
CA VAL A 291 20.41 22.15 12.99
C VAL A 291 21.35 22.82 11.98
N PRO A 292 21.53 22.26 10.77
CA PRO A 292 22.37 22.88 9.76
C PRO A 292 21.87 24.30 9.51
N LYS A 293 22.76 25.30 9.58
CA LYS A 293 22.42 26.66 9.16
C LYS A 293 21.97 26.60 7.70
N THR A 294 20.74 27.04 7.44
CA THR A 294 20.20 27.18 6.09
C THR A 294 21.03 28.22 5.34
N ASN A 295 21.98 27.77 4.52
CA ASN A 295 22.56 28.64 3.50
C ASN A 295 21.47 28.85 2.45
N GLY A 296 20.72 29.95 2.61
CA GLY A 296 19.70 30.41 1.68
C GLY A 296 20.33 30.85 0.35
N GLY A 297 20.76 29.88 -0.46
CA GLY A 297 20.95 30.08 -1.88
C GLY A 297 19.57 30.10 -2.52
N ALA A 298 19.09 31.28 -2.89
CA ALA A 298 17.86 31.42 -3.67
C ALA A 298 18.06 30.72 -5.02
N ILE A 299 17.53 29.50 -5.16
CA ILE A 299 17.43 28.84 -6.45
C ILE A 299 16.24 29.48 -7.16
N GLY A 300 16.56 30.42 -8.07
CA GLY A 300 15.58 31.14 -8.86
C GLY A 300 14.93 30.24 -9.91
N GLY A 301 13.60 30.28 -9.96
CA GLY A 301 12.80 29.64 -11.01
C GLY A 301 11.40 29.30 -10.50
N THR A 302 10.49 30.29 -10.50
CA THR A 302 9.04 30.17 -10.24
C THR A 302 8.66 29.12 -9.18
N ALA A 303 8.86 29.45 -7.89
CA ALA A 303 8.63 28.51 -6.79
C ALA A 303 7.16 28.03 -6.76
N VAL A 304 6.94 26.81 -7.22
CA VAL A 304 5.69 26.06 -7.01
C VAL A 304 5.62 25.76 -5.51
N SER A 305 4.53 26.13 -4.84
CA SER A 305 4.33 25.73 -3.45
C SER A 305 4.10 24.21 -3.37
N PRO A 306 4.44 23.54 -2.25
CA PRO A 306 4.15 22.12 -2.04
C PRO A 306 2.69 21.74 -2.32
N SER A 307 1.72 22.53 -1.84
CA SER A 307 0.29 22.29 -2.11
C SER A 307 -0.07 22.35 -3.60
N ARG A 308 0.54 23.27 -4.36
CA ARG A 308 0.32 23.38 -5.80
C ARG A 308 0.99 22.23 -6.55
N TRP A 309 2.19 21.82 -6.12
CA TRP A 309 2.87 20.63 -6.66
C TRP A 309 2.01 19.38 -6.48
N GLU A 310 1.49 19.17 -5.28
CA GLU A 310 0.63 18.04 -4.94
C GLU A 310 -0.63 18.00 -5.80
N TRP A 311 -1.30 19.14 -5.95
CA TRP A 311 -2.50 19.23 -6.77
C TRP A 311 -2.24 19.02 -8.27
N LEU A 312 -1.16 19.60 -8.82
CA LEU A 312 -0.79 19.46 -10.22
C LEU A 312 -0.40 18.01 -10.54
N LEU A 313 0.59 17.46 -9.83
CA LEU A 313 1.06 16.10 -10.07
C LEU A 313 -0.06 15.09 -9.79
N GLY A 314 -0.75 15.23 -8.66
CA GLY A 314 -1.88 14.40 -8.28
C GLY A 314 -2.98 14.38 -9.34
N SER A 315 -3.32 15.53 -9.93
CA SER A 315 -4.32 15.61 -11.01
C SER A 315 -3.86 14.92 -12.28
N LEU A 316 -2.59 15.09 -12.67
CA LEU A 316 -2.05 14.49 -13.89
C LEU A 316 -1.97 12.96 -13.80
N VAL A 317 -1.49 12.42 -12.67
CA VAL A 317 -1.33 10.97 -12.53
C VAL A 317 -2.66 10.23 -12.43
N ILE A 318 -3.76 10.90 -12.05
CA ILE A 318 -5.11 10.32 -12.14
C ILE A 318 -5.80 10.58 -13.49
N GLY A 319 -5.07 11.14 -14.47
CA GLY A 319 -5.53 11.30 -15.85
C GLY A 319 -6.28 12.59 -16.16
N ARG A 320 -6.25 13.61 -15.29
CA ARG A 320 -6.86 14.91 -15.59
C ARG A 320 -5.96 15.73 -16.53
N SER A 321 -6.58 16.43 -17.46
CA SER A 321 -5.90 17.41 -18.32
C SER A 321 -6.02 18.81 -17.74
N LEU A 322 -4.90 19.53 -17.67
CA LEU A 322 -4.83 20.86 -17.06
C LEU A 322 -4.20 21.87 -18.03
N PRO A 323 -4.79 23.06 -18.22
CA PRO A 323 -4.23 24.12 -19.07
C PRO A 323 -3.10 24.92 -18.38
N ASP A 324 -2.31 24.28 -17.52
CA ASP A 324 -1.20 24.89 -16.76
C ASP A 324 0.15 24.62 -17.46
N GLU A 325 1.11 25.54 -17.35
CA GLU A 325 2.43 25.42 -18.00
C GLU A 325 3.30 24.32 -17.38
N ILE A 326 3.30 24.23 -16.05
CA ILE A 326 4.02 23.20 -15.30
C ILE A 326 3.33 21.85 -15.52
N ALA A 327 2.01 21.85 -15.62
CA ALA A 327 1.29 20.64 -16.00
C ALA A 327 1.69 20.13 -17.39
N ARG A 328 1.90 21.02 -18.36
CA ARG A 328 2.39 20.65 -19.70
C ARG A 328 3.79 20.05 -19.68
N GLU A 329 4.70 20.61 -18.88
CA GLU A 329 6.04 20.04 -18.66
C GLU A 329 5.96 18.64 -18.06
N LEU A 330 5.21 18.48 -16.96
CA LEU A 330 5.06 17.20 -16.27
C LEU A 330 4.36 16.15 -17.14
N THR A 331 3.40 16.54 -17.96
CA THR A 331 2.72 15.62 -18.89
C THR A 331 3.68 15.02 -19.92
N ALA A 332 4.77 15.72 -20.25
CA ALA A 332 5.80 15.22 -21.15
C ALA A 332 6.75 14.21 -20.48
N ASP A 333 6.76 14.11 -19.15
CA ASP A 333 7.54 13.12 -18.43
C ASP A 333 6.87 11.74 -18.52
N PRO A 334 7.55 10.70 -19.07
CA PRO A 334 7.00 9.35 -19.14
C PRO A 334 6.67 8.75 -17.76
N GLY A 335 7.28 9.27 -16.70
CA GLY A 335 6.98 8.95 -15.30
C GLY A 335 5.50 9.12 -14.94
N VAL A 336 4.85 10.18 -15.45
CA VAL A 336 3.42 10.43 -15.18
C VAL A 336 2.54 9.32 -15.77
N GLN A 337 2.88 8.83 -16.97
CA GLN A 337 2.11 7.78 -17.65
C GLN A 337 2.26 6.43 -16.96
N ILE A 338 3.47 6.09 -16.50
CA ILE A 338 3.67 4.83 -15.76
C ILE A 338 2.94 4.87 -14.42
N ILE A 339 2.99 5.98 -13.67
CA ILE A 339 2.25 6.14 -12.41
C ILE A 339 0.74 6.01 -12.67
N ASN A 340 0.21 6.67 -13.70
CA ASN A 340 -1.20 6.56 -14.06
C ASN A 340 -1.62 5.09 -14.32
N ARG A 341 -0.80 4.33 -15.04
CA ARG A 341 -1.04 2.90 -15.26
C ARG A 341 -1.03 2.12 -13.94
N LEU A 342 -0.05 2.36 -13.06
CA LEU A 342 0.03 1.67 -11.77
C LEU A 342 -1.19 1.96 -10.89
N ILE A 343 -1.66 3.21 -10.85
CA ILE A 343 -2.90 3.59 -10.15
C ILE A 343 -4.09 2.79 -10.70
N GLN A 344 -4.23 2.70 -12.03
CA GLN A 344 -5.32 1.96 -12.66
C GLN A 344 -5.29 0.47 -12.32
N GLU A 345 -4.12 -0.17 -12.35
CA GLU A 345 -3.95 -1.58 -11.97
C GLU A 345 -4.27 -1.81 -10.49
N PHE A 346 -3.82 -0.91 -9.60
CA PHE A 346 -4.13 -0.99 -8.17
C PHE A 346 -5.64 -0.87 -7.90
N ARG A 347 -6.29 0.12 -8.51
CA ARG A 347 -7.75 0.32 -8.41
C ARG A 347 -8.53 -0.86 -8.98
N ALA A 348 -8.10 -1.41 -10.11
CA ALA A 348 -8.70 -2.62 -10.68
C ALA A 348 -8.57 -3.80 -9.72
N SER A 349 -7.40 -3.98 -9.10
CA SER A 349 -7.16 -5.04 -8.11
C SER A 349 -8.09 -4.89 -6.89
N MET A 350 -8.26 -3.68 -6.35
CA MET A 350 -9.21 -3.42 -5.25
C MET A 350 -10.63 -3.85 -5.61
N ILE A 351 -11.11 -3.50 -6.81
CA ILE A 351 -12.46 -3.85 -7.26
C ILE A 351 -12.60 -5.36 -7.48
N VAL A 352 -11.68 -5.96 -8.25
CA VAL A 352 -11.76 -7.37 -8.65
C VAL A 352 -11.58 -8.30 -7.45
N SER A 353 -10.77 -7.93 -6.47
CA SER A 353 -10.59 -8.72 -5.25
C SER A 353 -11.80 -8.64 -4.33
N ALA A 354 -12.41 -7.46 -4.17
CA ALA A 354 -13.49 -7.26 -3.21
C ALA A 354 -14.86 -7.69 -3.73
N ILE A 355 -15.17 -7.49 -5.02
CA ILE A 355 -16.42 -7.92 -5.66
C ILE A 355 -16.14 -8.91 -6.80
N ARG A 356 -15.59 -10.06 -6.41
CA ARG A 356 -15.06 -11.09 -7.32
C ARG A 356 -16.15 -11.67 -8.23
N LEU A 357 -17.33 -11.97 -7.70
CA LEU A 357 -18.43 -12.58 -8.45
C LEU A 357 -19.03 -11.59 -9.45
N THR A 358 -19.25 -10.33 -9.05
CA THR A 358 -19.71 -9.26 -9.93
C THR A 358 -18.70 -9.02 -11.05
N SER A 359 -17.42 -8.86 -10.72
CA SER A 359 -16.36 -8.63 -11.71
C SER A 359 -16.28 -9.79 -12.70
N ARG A 360 -16.36 -11.03 -12.21
CA ARG A 360 -16.33 -12.23 -13.04
C ARG A 360 -17.56 -12.36 -13.93
N LEU A 361 -18.76 -12.08 -13.41
CA LEU A 361 -19.99 -12.05 -14.21
C LEU A 361 -19.85 -11.06 -15.37
N MET A 362 -19.36 -9.85 -15.11
CA MET A 362 -19.11 -8.86 -16.17
C MET A 362 -18.09 -9.38 -17.19
N MET A 363 -16.92 -9.86 -16.74
CA MET A 363 -15.90 -10.37 -17.65
C MET A 363 -16.40 -11.53 -18.53
N LEU A 364 -17.23 -12.43 -17.99
CA LEU A 364 -17.79 -13.55 -18.74
C LEU A 364 -18.92 -13.14 -19.68
N ALA A 365 -19.78 -12.20 -19.27
CA ALA A 365 -20.97 -11.82 -20.03
C ALA A 365 -20.73 -10.77 -21.11
N ILE A 366 -19.88 -9.77 -20.84
CA ILE A 366 -19.55 -8.67 -21.77
C ILE A 366 -18.11 -8.70 -22.26
N GLY A 367 -17.30 -9.66 -21.79
CA GLY A 367 -15.90 -9.77 -22.16
C GLY A 367 -14.99 -8.85 -21.34
N PRO A 368 -13.69 -9.21 -21.23
CA PRO A 368 -12.73 -8.48 -20.40
C PRO A 368 -12.43 -7.08 -20.93
N ASP A 369 -12.53 -6.84 -22.24
CA ASP A 369 -12.22 -5.53 -22.83
C ASP A 369 -13.32 -4.50 -22.57
N ILE A 370 -14.59 -4.90 -22.61
CA ILE A 370 -15.71 -4.02 -22.23
C ILE A 370 -15.66 -3.74 -20.73
N PHE A 371 -15.36 -4.76 -19.90
CA PHE A 371 -15.17 -4.54 -18.47
C PHE A 371 -14.04 -3.54 -18.17
N ARG A 372 -12.89 -3.66 -18.86
CA ARG A 372 -11.80 -2.67 -18.77
C ARG A 372 -12.23 -1.27 -19.21
N ALA A 373 -13.03 -1.15 -20.26
CA ALA A 373 -13.56 0.15 -20.70
C ALA A 373 -14.50 0.78 -19.66
N ILE A 374 -15.33 -0.02 -18.99
CA ILE A 374 -16.20 0.43 -17.88
C ILE A 374 -15.36 0.93 -16.70
N LEU A 375 -14.31 0.19 -16.32
CA LEU A 375 -13.38 0.64 -15.28
C LEU A 375 -12.70 1.97 -15.66
N ALA A 376 -12.25 2.10 -16.92
CA ALA A 376 -11.62 3.34 -17.39
C ALA A 376 -12.58 4.54 -17.36
N ASP A 377 -13.85 4.36 -17.75
CA ASP A 377 -14.86 5.43 -17.67
C ASP A 377 -15.20 5.78 -16.20
N PHE A 378 -15.29 4.80 -15.31
CA PHE A 378 -15.39 5.03 -13.86
C PHE A 378 -14.24 5.91 -13.34
N TRP A 379 -12.99 5.55 -13.65
CA TRP A 379 -11.81 6.28 -13.17
C TRP A 379 -11.73 7.71 -13.70
N SER A 380 -12.29 7.98 -14.89
CA SER A 380 -12.38 9.34 -15.43
C SER A 380 -13.35 10.25 -14.65
N LYS A 381 -14.29 9.66 -13.90
CA LYS A 381 -15.36 10.35 -13.18
C LYS A 381 -15.13 10.38 -11.66
N ALA A 382 -14.45 9.38 -11.12
CA ALA A 382 -14.20 9.24 -9.69
C ALA A 382 -12.69 9.17 -9.39
N PRO A 383 -12.18 10.02 -8.47
CA PRO A 383 -10.80 9.89 -8.01
C PRO A 383 -10.60 8.56 -7.25
N PRO A 384 -9.35 8.10 -7.11
CA PRO A 384 -9.02 6.96 -6.27
C PRO A 384 -9.46 7.16 -4.80
N HIS A 385 -9.75 6.05 -4.11
CA HIS A 385 -9.92 5.99 -2.66
C HIS A 385 -8.78 5.18 -2.00
N GLN A 386 -8.46 5.51 -0.74
CA GLN A 386 -7.43 4.80 0.04
C GLN A 386 -7.84 3.35 0.36
N PHE A 387 -9.12 3.13 0.69
CA PHE A 387 -9.62 1.82 1.15
C PHE A 387 -10.44 1.10 0.09
N SER A 388 -10.10 -0.18 -0.09
CA SER A 388 -11.00 -1.29 -0.36
C SER A 388 -12.46 -0.97 -0.63
N THR A 389 -13.14 -0.84 0.50
CA THR A 389 -14.57 -0.73 0.68
C THR A 389 -15.11 0.52 0.02
N THR A 390 -14.43 1.65 0.14
CA THR A 390 -14.89 2.94 -0.38
C THR A 390 -14.77 3.00 -1.89
N GLU A 391 -13.72 2.43 -2.47
CA GLU A 391 -13.56 2.29 -3.93
C GLU A 391 -14.67 1.42 -4.53
N VAL A 392 -14.99 0.28 -3.87
CA VAL A 392 -16.07 -0.62 -4.28
C VAL A 392 -17.43 0.06 -4.21
N GLU A 393 -17.70 0.82 -3.16
CA GLU A 393 -18.97 1.54 -3.02
C GLU A 393 -19.13 2.59 -4.13
N ALA A 394 -18.09 3.37 -4.42
CA ALA A 394 -18.09 4.33 -5.53
C ALA A 394 -18.29 3.63 -6.89
N PHE A 395 -17.62 2.50 -7.12
CA PHE A 395 -17.79 1.73 -8.35
C PHE A 395 -19.20 1.12 -8.46
N ALA A 396 -19.77 0.65 -7.36
CA ALA A 396 -21.12 0.09 -7.31
C ALA A 396 -22.19 1.13 -7.64
N GLU A 397 -22.06 2.35 -7.11
CA GLU A 397 -22.93 3.48 -7.47
C GLU A 397 -22.80 3.83 -8.94
N TYR A 398 -21.58 3.87 -9.47
CA TYR A 398 -21.32 4.09 -10.87
C TYR A 398 -21.95 3.00 -11.77
N LEU A 399 -21.79 1.71 -11.44
CA LEU A 399 -22.39 0.61 -12.20
C LEU A 399 -23.92 0.70 -12.28
N ARG A 400 -24.59 1.13 -11.20
CA ARG A 400 -26.04 1.37 -11.22
C ARG A 400 -26.46 2.46 -12.20
N SER A 401 -25.57 3.40 -12.51
CA SER A 401 -25.85 4.48 -13.45
C SER A 401 -25.76 4.07 -14.93
N LEU A 402 -25.15 2.93 -15.25
CA LEU A 402 -24.82 2.52 -16.63
C LEU A 402 -25.90 1.71 -17.36
N ASP A 403 -26.97 1.30 -16.67
CA ASP A 403 -28.04 0.46 -17.22
C ASP A 403 -27.57 -0.67 -18.16
N LEU A 404 -26.62 -1.50 -17.71
CA LEU A 404 -25.90 -2.45 -18.56
C LEU A 404 -26.75 -3.60 -19.13
N GLN A 405 -28.06 -3.67 -18.83
CA GLN A 405 -28.97 -4.75 -19.26
C GLN A 405 -28.39 -6.17 -19.05
N LEU A 406 -27.55 -6.34 -18.02
CA LEU A 406 -26.94 -7.62 -17.68
C LEU A 406 -27.79 -8.34 -16.63
N PRO A 407 -28.36 -9.52 -16.96
CA PRO A 407 -29.18 -10.27 -16.02
C PRO A 407 -28.44 -10.50 -14.71
N GLN A 408 -29.13 -10.26 -13.60
CA GLN A 408 -28.64 -10.52 -12.23
C GLN A 408 -27.41 -9.72 -11.78
N LEU A 409 -26.84 -8.82 -12.62
CA LEU A 409 -25.65 -8.04 -12.26
C LEU A 409 -25.84 -7.27 -10.94
N LEU A 410 -26.93 -6.51 -10.83
CA LEU A 410 -27.21 -5.72 -9.64
C LEU A 410 -27.51 -6.59 -8.41
N LYS A 411 -28.00 -7.81 -8.61
CA LYS A 411 -28.30 -8.77 -7.53
C LYS A 411 -27.04 -9.44 -6.99
N VAL A 412 -26.13 -9.85 -7.87
CA VAL A 412 -24.80 -10.34 -7.47
C VAL A 412 -24.02 -9.23 -6.76
N LEU A 413 -24.07 -7.99 -7.27
CA LEU A 413 -23.45 -6.83 -6.63
C LEU A 413 -24.08 -6.50 -5.26
N GLU A 414 -25.41 -6.58 -5.14
CA GLU A 414 -26.13 -6.42 -3.87
C GLU A 414 -25.68 -7.46 -2.84
N PHE A 415 -25.52 -8.72 -3.28
CA PHE A 415 -25.02 -9.81 -2.44
C PHE A 415 -23.59 -9.56 -1.95
N GLU A 416 -22.62 -9.29 -2.82
CA GLU A 416 -21.23 -9.07 -2.39
C GLU A 416 -21.09 -7.82 -1.52
N ARG A 417 -21.81 -6.74 -1.81
CA ARG A 417 -21.85 -5.56 -0.93
C ARG A 417 -22.40 -5.88 0.45
N ALA A 418 -23.45 -6.70 0.53
CA ALA A 418 -23.99 -7.13 1.81
C ALA A 418 -23.01 -8.03 2.58
N VAL A 419 -22.26 -8.90 1.90
CA VAL A 419 -21.16 -9.67 2.51
C VAL A 419 -20.10 -8.75 3.10
N ILE A 420 -19.58 -7.82 2.30
CA ILE A 420 -18.59 -6.83 2.75
C ILE A 420 -19.13 -6.04 3.94
N ALA A 421 -20.34 -5.50 3.84
CA ALA A 421 -20.94 -4.70 4.90
C ALA A 421 -21.18 -5.50 6.20
N THR A 422 -21.54 -6.78 6.12
CA THR A 422 -21.70 -7.67 7.27
C THR A 422 -20.37 -8.00 7.94
N LEU A 423 -19.30 -8.19 7.17
CA LEU A 423 -17.94 -8.32 7.72
C LEU A 423 -17.48 -7.02 8.40
N ILE A 424 -17.96 -5.87 7.93
CA ILE A 424 -17.63 -4.54 8.45
C ILE A 424 -18.36 -4.18 9.76
N ASP A 425 -19.60 -4.56 10.01
CA ASP A 425 -20.31 -4.14 11.23
C ASP A 425 -20.86 -5.30 12.08
N GLY A 426 -20.65 -6.54 11.63
CA GLY A 426 -21.14 -7.73 12.29
C GLY A 426 -22.67 -7.89 12.24
N GLN A 427 -23.39 -7.04 11.50
CA GLN A 427 -24.85 -7.08 11.44
C GLN A 427 -25.32 -8.02 10.32
N PRO A 428 -26.21 -8.99 10.63
CA PRO A 428 -26.81 -9.82 9.60
C PRO A 428 -27.57 -9.00 8.55
N ARG A 429 -27.55 -9.44 7.30
CA ARG A 429 -28.23 -8.81 6.17
C ARG A 429 -28.95 -9.83 5.33
N LEU A 430 -30.10 -9.44 4.76
CA LEU A 430 -30.90 -10.28 3.89
C LEU A 430 -30.83 -9.75 2.46
N VAL A 431 -30.51 -10.63 1.51
CA VAL A 431 -30.48 -10.30 0.08
C VAL A 431 -31.51 -11.14 -0.65
N ARG A 432 -32.32 -10.49 -1.49
CA ARG A 432 -33.43 -11.13 -2.20
C ARG A 432 -33.11 -11.33 -3.67
N PHE A 433 -33.40 -12.53 -4.17
CA PHE A 433 -33.29 -12.91 -5.57
C PHE A 433 -34.65 -13.31 -6.14
N ASP A 434 -34.85 -13.03 -7.43
CA ASP A 434 -36.00 -13.43 -8.24
C ASP A 434 -35.78 -14.77 -8.99
N ILE A 435 -34.62 -15.39 -8.76
CA ILE A 435 -34.21 -16.71 -9.23
C ILE A 435 -33.51 -17.46 -8.09
N ASP A 436 -33.37 -18.78 -8.21
CA ASP A 436 -32.49 -19.57 -7.35
C ASP A 436 -31.05 -19.05 -7.52
N PRO A 437 -30.44 -18.42 -6.50
CA PRO A 437 -29.14 -17.79 -6.63
C PRO A 437 -28.00 -18.80 -6.72
N PHE A 438 -28.17 -20.03 -6.23
CA PHE A 438 -27.05 -20.96 -6.05
C PHE A 438 -26.38 -21.43 -7.34
N PRO A 439 -27.11 -21.84 -8.39
CA PRO A 439 -26.48 -22.22 -9.66
C PRO A 439 -25.62 -21.09 -10.24
N LEU A 440 -26.11 -19.85 -10.15
CA LEU A 440 -25.38 -18.66 -10.60
C LEU A 440 -24.15 -18.38 -9.74
N LEU A 441 -24.32 -18.24 -8.41
CA LEU A 441 -23.22 -17.90 -7.51
C LEU A 441 -22.12 -18.96 -7.51
N ARG A 442 -22.48 -20.25 -7.60
CA ARG A 442 -21.53 -21.37 -7.69
C ARG A 442 -20.77 -21.37 -9.01
N ALA A 443 -21.48 -21.30 -10.14
CA ALA A 443 -20.83 -21.25 -11.46
C ALA A 443 -19.86 -20.07 -11.55
N LEU A 444 -20.30 -18.90 -11.04
CA LEU A 444 -19.43 -17.74 -10.92
C LEU A 444 -18.24 -18.05 -10.02
N ALA A 445 -18.39 -18.64 -8.82
CA ALA A 445 -17.26 -19.01 -7.98
C ALA A 445 -16.26 -19.97 -8.67
N GLU A 446 -16.77 -20.87 -9.52
CA GLU A 446 -16.02 -21.86 -10.31
C GLU A 446 -15.39 -21.28 -11.60
N GLY A 447 -15.76 -20.06 -12.00
CA GLY A 447 -15.11 -19.37 -13.12
C GLY A 447 -15.89 -19.36 -14.44
N HIS A 448 -17.16 -19.77 -14.46
CA HIS A 448 -17.97 -19.84 -15.67
C HIS A 448 -19.39 -19.30 -15.46
N LEU A 449 -20.16 -19.17 -16.54
CA LEU A 449 -21.59 -18.87 -16.46
C LEU A 449 -22.37 -20.16 -16.18
N PRO A 450 -23.57 -20.09 -15.55
CA PRO A 450 -24.36 -21.28 -15.28
C PRO A 450 -24.81 -21.96 -16.58
N ASP A 451 -24.62 -23.28 -16.67
CA ASP A 451 -25.00 -24.09 -17.84
C ASP A 451 -26.52 -24.24 -17.98
N VAL A 452 -27.24 -24.13 -16.86
CA VAL A 452 -28.69 -24.26 -16.78
C VAL A 452 -29.28 -22.98 -16.17
N PRO A 453 -30.37 -22.43 -16.73
CA PRO A 453 -31.05 -21.29 -16.14
C PRO A 453 -31.49 -21.59 -14.70
N SER A 454 -31.20 -20.68 -13.78
CA SER A 454 -31.74 -20.75 -12.41
C SER A 454 -33.26 -20.75 -12.42
N GLN A 455 -33.86 -21.47 -11.47
CA GLN A 455 -35.31 -21.54 -11.34
C GLN A 455 -35.89 -20.19 -10.88
N PRO A 456 -36.91 -19.62 -11.54
CA PRO A 456 -37.56 -18.40 -11.07
C PRO A 456 -38.27 -18.63 -9.73
N GLY A 457 -38.21 -17.66 -8.83
CA GLY A 457 -38.85 -17.75 -7.52
C GLY A 457 -38.42 -16.62 -6.59
N GLN A 458 -39.02 -16.53 -5.41
CA GLN A 458 -38.57 -15.58 -4.39
C GLN A 458 -37.66 -16.30 -3.42
N TYR A 459 -36.36 -16.01 -3.51
CA TYR A 459 -35.33 -16.59 -2.67
C TYR A 459 -34.69 -15.50 -1.81
N GLU A 460 -34.35 -15.84 -0.57
CA GLU A 460 -33.67 -14.93 0.36
C GLU A 460 -32.41 -15.59 0.89
N ILE A 461 -31.27 -14.89 0.85
CA ILE A 461 -30.03 -15.32 1.50
C ILE A 461 -29.78 -14.42 2.71
N GLU A 462 -29.72 -15.02 3.90
CA GLU A 462 -29.27 -14.35 5.12
C GLU A 462 -27.74 -14.48 5.25
N ILE A 463 -27.07 -13.34 5.23
CA ILE A 463 -25.63 -13.18 5.38
C ILE A 463 -25.33 -12.82 6.83
N THR A 464 -24.51 -13.62 7.50
CA THR A 464 -24.07 -13.36 8.88
C THR A 464 -22.53 -13.23 8.93
N PRO A 465 -21.95 -12.76 10.05
CA PRO A 465 -20.50 -12.60 10.18
C PRO A 465 -19.72 -13.91 10.07
N ASP A 466 -20.34 -15.05 10.40
CA ASP A 466 -19.76 -16.38 10.30
C ASP A 466 -20.04 -17.03 8.92
N GLY A 467 -20.54 -16.23 7.97
CA GLY A 467 -20.97 -16.66 6.65
C GLY A 467 -22.50 -16.76 6.53
N PRO A 468 -23.02 -17.19 5.37
CA PRO A 468 -24.46 -17.30 5.12
C PRO A 468 -25.09 -18.43 5.95
N VAL A 469 -26.21 -18.18 6.64
CA VAL A 469 -26.77 -19.13 7.65
C VAL A 469 -28.14 -19.70 7.24
N ALA A 470 -28.96 -18.95 6.51
CA ALA A 470 -30.30 -19.40 6.10
C ALA A 470 -30.61 -19.01 4.66
N VAL A 471 -31.19 -19.96 3.92
CA VAL A 471 -31.81 -19.71 2.62
C VAL A 471 -33.21 -20.29 2.61
N SER A 472 -34.21 -19.47 2.35
CA SER A 472 -35.58 -19.92 2.19
C SER A 472 -35.79 -20.49 0.76
N GLY A 473 -36.36 -21.69 0.67
CA GLY A 473 -36.71 -22.32 -0.61
C GLY A 473 -35.75 -23.38 -1.16
N VAL A 474 -34.68 -23.75 -0.43
CA VAL A 474 -33.71 -24.81 -0.80
C VAL A 474 -33.24 -25.58 0.45
N ASP A 475 -32.84 -26.85 0.30
CA ASP A 475 -32.30 -27.70 1.37
C ASP A 475 -30.83 -27.35 1.73
N LEU A 476 -30.61 -26.96 3.00
CA LEU A 476 -29.38 -26.37 3.54
C LEU A 476 -28.16 -27.31 3.55
N ASP A 477 -28.38 -28.63 3.60
CA ASP A 477 -27.29 -29.61 3.66
C ASP A 477 -26.54 -29.75 2.32
N SER A 478 -27.10 -29.25 1.23
CA SER A 478 -26.51 -29.31 -0.12
C SER A 478 -25.60 -28.12 -0.48
N THR A 479 -25.54 -27.08 0.35
CA THR A 479 -24.99 -25.75 -0.01
C THR A 479 -23.77 -25.29 0.79
N ARG A 480 -23.49 -25.91 1.94
CA ARG A 480 -22.42 -25.48 2.89
C ARG A 480 -20.99 -25.48 2.34
N SER A 481 -20.68 -26.21 1.28
CA SER A 481 -19.31 -26.33 0.73
C SER A 481 -19.03 -25.42 -0.48
N THR A 482 -19.98 -24.58 -0.90
CA THR A 482 -19.97 -23.98 -2.25
C THR A 482 -19.93 -22.45 -2.30
N LEU A 483 -19.85 -21.77 -1.15
CA LEU A 483 -19.72 -20.32 -1.09
C LEU A 483 -18.26 -19.95 -0.74
N PRO A 484 -17.62 -19.06 -1.52
CA PRO A 484 -16.19 -18.78 -1.41
C PRO A 484 -15.81 -17.89 -0.21
N PHE A 485 -16.72 -17.72 0.76
CA PHE A 485 -16.62 -16.74 1.85
C PHE A 485 -16.48 -17.40 3.23
N HIS A 486 -16.00 -18.64 3.28
CA HIS A 486 -15.61 -19.31 4.54
C HIS A 486 -14.13 -19.13 4.82
#